data_AF-A0A661U1D9-F1
#
_entry.id   AF-A0A661U1D9-F1
#
_cell.length_a   1.000
_cell.length_b   1.000
_cell.length_c   1.000
_cell.angle_alpha   90.00
_cell.angle_beta   90.00
_cell.angle_gamma   90.00
#
_symmetry.space_group_name_H-M   'P 1'
#
loop_
_entity.id
_entity.type
_entity.pdbx_description
1 polymer ?
#
loop_
_entity_poly.entity_id
_entity_poly.type
_entity_poly.pdbx_seq_one_letter_code
_entity_poly.pdbx_strand_id
1 'polypeptide(L)'
;MNRVIPIIIVLLVISLFLYLQAKRLEDPPIADETQFAEMSENIHLTGKPLCHFHGKSALYTTHPWLYPFFLSILRSGGIIGYRLAGVVIYLATTIIALLIPKLTGMKPNNYYYLTGSALLLLTPISLSGVGLIDIDTALLPFMLVLSALSLL
;
A
#
# COMPACT_ATOMS: atom_id res chain seq x y z
N MET A 1 -31.23 -14.46 -1.84
CA MET A 1 -30.11 -15.31 -1.37
C MET A 1 -28.84 -15.19 -2.20
N ASN A 2 -28.88 -15.26 -3.55
CA ASN A 2 -27.67 -15.27 -4.40
C ASN A 2 -26.68 -14.08 -4.26
N ARG A 3 -27.12 -12.91 -3.77
CA ARG A 3 -26.24 -11.74 -3.58
C ARG A 3 -25.55 -11.68 -2.23
N VAL A 4 -26.05 -12.41 -1.24
CA VAL A 4 -25.61 -12.30 0.16
C VAL A 4 -24.28 -13.04 0.36
N ILE A 5 -24.13 -14.22 -0.26
CA ILE A 5 -22.94 -15.06 -0.14
C ILE A 5 -21.67 -14.35 -0.64
N PRO A 6 -21.64 -13.74 -1.85
CA PRO A 6 -20.46 -13.01 -2.32
C PRO A 6 -20.08 -11.83 -1.43
N ILE A 7 -21.06 -11.10 -0.90
CA ILE A 7 -20.81 -9.97 0.01
C ILE A 7 -20.18 -10.46 1.32
N ILE A 8 -20.69 -11.54 1.90
CA ILE A 8 -20.12 -12.15 3.11
C ILE A 8 -18.67 -12.59 2.87
N ILE A 9 -18.39 -13.23 1.74
CA ILE A 9 -17.02 -13.64 1.38
C ILE A 9 -16.09 -12.43 1.32
N VAL A 10 -16.50 -11.34 0.66
CA VAL A 10 -15.68 -10.13 0.55
C VAL A 10 -15.42 -9.50 1.92
N LEU A 11 -16.45 -9.42 2.78
CA LEU A 11 -16.27 -8.89 4.13
C LEU A 11 -15.32 -9.75 4.97
N LEU A 12 -15.40 -11.08 4.86
CA LEU A 12 -14.48 -12.00 5.53
C LEU A 12 -13.05 -11.81 5.05
N VAL A 13 -12.85 -11.68 3.73
CA VAL A 13 -11.54 -11.46 3.12
C VAL A 13 -10.92 -10.13 3.60
N ILE A 14 -11.68 -9.04 3.57
CA ILE A 14 -11.22 -7.73 4.07
C ILE A 14 -10.89 -7.81 5.56
N SER A 15 -11.75 -8.46 6.36
CA SER A 15 -11.53 -8.61 7.81
C SER A 15 -10.26 -9.40 8.11
N LEU A 16 -10.02 -10.49 7.38
CA LEU A 16 -8.80 -11.29 7.51
C LEU A 16 -7.56 -10.49 7.11
N PHE A 17 -7.62 -9.75 5.99
CA PHE A 17 -6.54 -8.87 5.56
C PHE A 17 -6.19 -7.85 6.64
N LEU A 18 -7.17 -7.12 7.16
CA LEU A 18 -6.97 -6.12 8.21
C LEU A 18 -6.41 -6.74 9.49
N TYR A 19 -6.89 -7.92 9.90
CA TYR A 19 -6.35 -8.64 11.04
C TYR A 19 -4.87 -8.98 10.87
N LEU A 20 -4.49 -9.48 9.69
CA LEU A 20 -3.10 -9.82 9.39
C LEU A 20 -2.21 -8.57 9.34
N GLN A 21 -2.68 -7.47 8.74
CA GLN A 21 -1.92 -6.21 8.75
C GLN A 21 -1.79 -5.65 10.17
N ALA A 22 -2.84 -5.71 10.99
CA ALA A 22 -2.79 -5.27 12.38
C ALA A 22 -1.73 -6.04 13.18
N LYS A 23 -1.61 -7.35 12.98
CA LYS A 23 -0.55 -8.16 13.60
C LYS A 23 0.85 -7.70 13.19
N ARG A 24 1.04 -7.30 11.93
CA ARG A 24 2.34 -6.85 11.43
C ARG A 24 2.71 -5.44 11.88
N LEU A 25 1.75 -4.61 12.30
CA LEU A 25 2.07 -3.32 12.91
C LEU A 25 2.91 -3.48 14.20
N GLU A 26 2.80 -4.63 14.87
CA GLU A 26 3.55 -4.96 16.09
C GLU A 26 4.97 -5.49 15.81
N ASP A 27 5.28 -5.88 14.57
CA ASP A 27 6.58 -6.45 14.21
C ASP A 27 7.70 -5.39 14.34
N PRO A 28 8.92 -5.77 14.72
CA PRO A 28 10.04 -4.84 14.73
C PRO A 28 10.29 -4.28 13.32
N PRO A 29 10.75 -3.02 13.20
CA PRO A 29 11.03 -2.42 11.90
C PRO A 29 12.24 -3.09 11.24
N ILE A 30 12.12 -3.31 9.93
CA ILE A 30 13.25 -3.77 9.11
C ILE A 30 14.09 -2.58 8.62
N ALA A 31 15.28 -2.87 8.08
CA ALA A 31 16.26 -1.85 7.72
C ALA A 31 15.69 -0.78 6.78
N ASP A 32 15.00 -1.19 5.70
CA ASP A 32 14.44 -0.25 4.72
C ASP A 32 13.39 0.66 5.34
N GLU A 33 12.57 0.14 6.26
CA GLU A 33 11.55 0.93 6.95
C GLU A 33 12.15 2.04 7.79
N THR A 34 13.25 1.75 8.49
CA THR A 34 13.96 2.76 9.26
C THR A 34 14.58 3.84 8.37
N GLN A 35 15.13 3.46 7.21
CA GLN A 35 15.71 4.41 6.26
C GLN A 35 14.65 5.31 5.64
N PHE A 36 13.52 4.75 5.19
CA PHE A 36 12.44 5.53 4.60
C PHE A 36 11.74 6.43 5.64
N ALA A 37 11.56 5.95 6.87
CA ALA A 37 11.02 6.76 7.96
C ALA A 37 11.95 7.94 8.31
N GLU A 38 13.25 7.70 8.42
CA GLU A 38 14.25 8.74 8.70
C GLU A 38 14.32 9.75 7.55
N MET A 39 14.33 9.29 6.31
CA MET A 39 14.31 10.13 5.12
C MET A 39 13.05 11.00 5.07
N SER A 40 11.90 10.42 5.39
CA SER A 40 10.64 11.14 5.49
C SER A 40 10.70 12.26 6.55
N GLU A 41 11.26 11.97 7.72
CA GLU A 41 11.45 12.95 8.79
C GLU A 41 12.42 14.07 8.39
N ASN A 42 13.53 13.73 7.74
CA ASN A 42 14.50 14.70 7.25
C ASN A 42 13.93 15.59 6.13
N ILE A 43 13.09 15.06 5.25
CA ILE A 43 12.37 15.87 4.25
C ILE A 43 11.46 16.88 4.96
N HIS A 44 10.72 16.44 5.99
CA HIS A 44 9.84 17.32 6.75
C HIS A 44 10.63 18.45 7.45
N LEU A 45 11.76 18.12 8.06
CA LEU A 45 12.55 19.08 8.85
C LEU A 45 13.40 20.01 8.00
N THR A 46 13.97 19.51 6.90
CA THR A 46 15.03 20.22 6.14
C THR A 46 14.66 20.48 4.68
N GLY A 47 13.56 19.90 4.20
CA GLY A 47 13.20 19.89 2.78
C GLY A 47 14.08 18.97 1.93
N LYS A 48 14.96 18.16 2.53
CA LYS A 48 15.93 17.31 1.83
C LYS A 48 15.80 15.83 2.21
N PRO A 49 15.95 14.92 1.23
CA PRO A 49 15.92 13.47 1.45
C PRO A 49 17.27 12.97 2.00
N LEU A 50 17.51 13.20 3.29
CA LEU A 50 18.73 12.76 3.97
C LEU A 50 18.50 11.45 4.72
N CYS A 51 19.53 10.60 4.77
CA CYS A 51 19.55 9.37 5.57
C CYS A 51 20.95 9.15 6.18
N HIS A 52 21.04 8.44 7.30
CA HIS A 52 22.33 8.07 7.87
C HIS A 52 22.86 6.76 7.27
N PHE A 53 23.95 6.85 6.53
CA PHE A 53 24.74 5.69 6.09
C PHE A 53 26.08 5.67 6.83
N HIS A 54 26.37 4.59 7.56
CA HIS A 54 27.63 4.42 8.31
C HIS A 54 27.99 5.62 9.21
N GLY A 55 27.00 6.20 9.89
CA GLY A 55 27.21 7.33 10.81
C GLY A 55 27.43 8.69 10.13
N LYS A 56 27.21 8.80 8.82
CA LYS A 56 27.23 10.07 8.09
C LYS A 56 25.86 10.33 7.45
N SER A 57 25.37 11.55 7.59
CA SER A 57 24.17 12.00 6.86
C SER A 57 24.54 12.20 5.38
N ALA A 58 23.87 11.49 4.49
CA ALA A 58 24.07 11.59 3.05
C ALA A 58 22.72 11.82 2.36
N LEU A 59 22.77 12.38 1.15
CA LEU A 59 21.58 12.47 0.30
C LEU A 59 21.26 11.07 -0.22
N TYR A 60 20.05 10.59 0.02
CA TYR A 60 19.63 9.29 -0.46
C TYR A 60 19.29 9.36 -1.94
N THR A 61 19.98 8.62 -2.81
CA THR A 61 19.79 8.68 -4.27
C THR A 61 19.40 7.35 -4.90
N THR A 62 19.30 6.26 -4.13
CA THR A 62 19.04 4.91 -4.65
C THR A 62 17.58 4.71 -5.06
N HIS A 63 16.64 5.45 -4.47
CA HIS A 63 15.22 5.40 -4.84
C HIS A 63 14.62 6.79 -5.10
N PRO A 64 13.59 6.90 -5.96
CA PRO A 64 12.82 8.12 -6.13
C PRO A 64 12.25 8.64 -4.80
N TRP A 65 12.31 9.96 -4.59
CA TRP A 65 11.95 10.58 -3.32
C TRP A 65 10.45 10.81 -3.13
N LEU A 66 9.65 10.51 -4.15
CA LEU A 66 8.20 10.78 -4.14
C LEU A 66 7.50 10.06 -2.99
N TYR A 67 7.83 8.79 -2.75
CA TYR A 67 7.25 7.99 -1.67
C TYR A 67 7.56 8.58 -0.26
N PRO A 68 8.83 8.77 0.13
CA PRO A 68 9.15 9.37 1.44
C PRO A 68 8.70 10.83 1.57
N PHE A 69 8.56 11.57 0.47
CA PHE A 69 7.90 12.88 0.47
C PHE A 69 6.40 12.78 0.79
N PHE A 70 5.67 11.81 0.25
CA PHE A 70 4.28 11.59 0.66
C PHE A 70 4.16 11.17 2.12
N LEU A 71 5.06 10.31 2.59
CA LEU A 71 5.12 9.96 4.00
C LEU A 71 5.36 11.20 4.87
N SER A 72 6.21 12.14 4.42
CA SER A 72 6.58 13.32 5.24
C SER A 72 5.39 14.26 5.44
N ILE A 73 4.49 14.33 4.46
CA ILE A 73 3.21 15.06 4.55
C ILE A 73 2.26 14.39 5.55
N LEU A 74 2.21 13.06 5.58
CA LEU A 74 1.25 12.31 6.40
C LEU A 74 1.56 12.39 7.91
N ARG A 75 2.82 12.63 8.29
CA ARG A 75 3.27 12.85 9.69
C ARG A 75 2.65 11.87 10.68
N SER A 76 2.62 10.60 10.34
CA SER A 76 1.68 9.63 10.92
C SER A 76 2.06 9.10 12.31
N GLY A 77 2.99 9.73 13.04
CA GLY A 77 3.32 9.36 14.42
C GLY A 77 4.35 8.23 14.54
N GLY A 78 5.28 8.14 13.58
CA GLY A 78 6.36 7.15 13.57
C GLY A 78 6.05 5.94 12.70
N ILE A 79 6.82 4.86 12.90
CA ILE A 79 6.83 3.67 12.03
C ILE A 79 5.43 3.07 11.87
N ILE A 80 4.70 2.87 12.97
CA ILE A 80 3.33 2.33 12.95
C ILE A 80 2.42 3.19 12.07
N GLY A 81 2.56 4.51 12.18
CA GLY A 81 1.84 5.46 11.34
C GLY A 81 2.11 5.31 9.86
N TYR A 82 3.37 5.17 9.48
CA TYR A 82 3.77 5.03 8.08
C TYR A 82 3.32 3.68 7.52
N ARG A 83 3.36 2.61 8.32
CA ARG A 83 2.79 1.31 7.95
C ARG A 83 1.27 1.41 7.73
N LEU A 84 0.54 2.10 8.61
CA LEU A 84 -0.89 2.37 8.43
C LEU A 84 -1.17 3.16 7.16
N ALA A 85 -0.36 4.15 6.84
CA ALA A 85 -0.48 4.89 5.57
C ALA A 85 -0.32 3.96 4.35
N GLY A 86 0.63 3.03 4.38
CA GLY A 86 0.80 1.99 3.34
C GLY A 86 -0.47 1.15 3.16
N VAL A 87 -1.06 0.67 4.26
CA VAL A 87 -2.33 -0.08 4.23
C VAL A 87 -3.46 0.74 3.61
N VAL A 88 -3.60 2.01 3.99
CA VAL A 88 -4.64 2.90 3.45
C VAL A 88 -4.46 3.15 1.95
N ILE A 89 -3.24 3.44 1.51
CA ILE A 89 -2.92 3.67 0.08
C ILE A 89 -3.23 2.42 -0.74
N TYR A 90 -2.87 1.26 -0.23
CA TYR A 90 -3.13 0.00 -0.91
C TYR A 90 -4.64 -0.27 -1.04
N LEU A 91 -5.41 -0.14 0.05
CA LEU A 91 -6.87 -0.28 0.02
C LEU A 91 -7.53 0.70 -0.96
N ALA A 92 -7.12 1.97 -0.93
CA ALA A 92 -7.62 2.98 -1.86
C ALA A 92 -7.35 2.58 -3.31
N THR A 93 -6.19 1.99 -3.58
CA THR A 93 -5.85 1.58 -4.94
C THR A 93 -6.55 0.30 -5.38
N THR A 94 -6.77 -0.64 -4.48
CA THR A 94 -7.66 -1.79 -4.75
C THR A 94 -9.05 -1.30 -5.14
N ILE A 95 -9.58 -0.26 -4.46
CA ILE A 95 -10.87 0.36 -4.80
C ILE A 95 -10.81 1.03 -6.19
N ILE A 96 -9.76 1.77 -6.51
CA ILE A 96 -9.61 2.40 -7.84
C ILE A 96 -9.57 1.34 -8.94
N ALA A 97 -8.77 0.29 -8.78
CA ALA A 97 -8.71 -0.81 -9.74
C ALA A 97 -10.05 -1.53 -9.89
N LEU A 98 -10.80 -1.66 -8.78
CA LEU A 98 -12.19 -2.12 -8.74
C LEU A 98 -13.18 -1.24 -9.54
N LEU A 99 -12.86 0.04 -9.73
CA LEU A 99 -13.70 0.96 -10.48
C LEU A 99 -13.38 0.99 -11.97
N ILE A 100 -12.18 0.58 -12.40
CA ILE A 100 -11.72 0.69 -13.80
C ILE A 100 -12.69 0.03 -14.79
N PRO A 101 -13.12 -1.24 -14.64
CA PRO A 101 -14.07 -1.86 -15.56
C PRO A 101 -15.41 -1.16 -15.64
N LYS A 102 -15.86 -0.54 -14.54
CA LYS A 102 -17.08 0.27 -14.52
C LYS A 102 -16.89 1.59 -15.28
N LEU A 103 -15.72 2.21 -15.16
CA LEU A 103 -15.37 3.44 -15.86
C LEU A 103 -15.18 3.21 -17.37
N THR A 104 -14.85 1.99 -17.79
CA THR A 104 -14.47 1.67 -19.17
C THR A 104 -15.58 0.97 -19.95
N GLY A 105 -16.77 0.84 -19.36
CA GLY A 105 -17.92 0.24 -20.03
C GLY A 105 -17.85 -1.28 -20.17
N MET A 106 -16.83 -1.92 -19.58
CA MET A 106 -16.86 -3.36 -19.40
C MET A 106 -18.09 -3.73 -18.58
N LYS A 107 -18.78 -4.81 -18.95
CA LYS A 107 -19.87 -5.39 -18.17
C LYS A 107 -19.34 -6.61 -17.42
N PRO A 108 -18.45 -6.44 -16.42
CA PRO A 108 -18.00 -7.59 -15.66
C PRO A 108 -19.22 -8.23 -14.99
N ASN A 109 -19.23 -9.55 -14.91
CA ASN A 109 -20.17 -10.21 -14.02
C ASN A 109 -19.80 -9.78 -12.60
N ASN A 110 -20.59 -8.85 -12.04
CA ASN A 110 -20.27 -8.08 -10.84
C ASN A 110 -19.80 -8.97 -9.68
N TYR A 111 -20.24 -10.24 -9.59
CA TYR A 111 -19.83 -11.16 -8.52
C TYR A 111 -18.43 -11.72 -8.70
N TYR A 112 -18.07 -12.24 -9.87
CA TYR A 112 -16.72 -12.78 -10.10
C TYR A 112 -15.67 -11.68 -10.00
N TYR A 113 -16.03 -10.49 -10.44
CA TYR A 113 -15.19 -9.33 -10.34
C TYR A 113 -14.99 -8.88 -8.88
N LEU A 114 -16.08 -8.75 -8.11
CA LEU A 114 -16.01 -8.41 -6.68
C LEU A 114 -15.19 -9.45 -5.89
N THR A 115 -15.40 -10.74 -6.17
CA THR A 115 -14.71 -11.83 -5.48
C THR A 115 -13.23 -11.89 -5.88
N GLY A 116 -12.92 -11.80 -7.17
CA GLY A 116 -11.55 -11.81 -7.68
C GLY A 116 -10.70 -10.64 -7.18
N SER A 117 -11.29 -9.45 -7.12
CA SER A 117 -10.60 -8.27 -6.57
C SER A 117 -10.43 -8.33 -5.06
N ALA A 118 -11.38 -8.91 -4.32
CA ALA A 118 -11.17 -9.15 -2.89
C ALA A 118 -10.02 -10.15 -2.66
N LEU A 119 -9.89 -11.18 -3.50
CA LEU A 119 -8.79 -12.14 -3.41
C LEU A 119 -7.41 -11.52 -3.67
N LEU A 120 -7.32 -10.38 -4.37
CA LEU A 120 -6.05 -9.64 -4.51
C LEU A 120 -5.47 -9.23 -3.16
N LEU A 121 -6.33 -8.89 -2.19
CA LEU A 121 -5.92 -8.54 -0.82
C LEU A 121 -5.19 -9.70 -0.11
N LEU A 122 -5.47 -10.94 -0.51
CA LEU A 122 -4.87 -12.14 0.09
C LEU A 122 -3.66 -12.68 -0.69
N THR A 123 -3.20 -11.97 -1.71
CA THR A 123 -1.98 -12.37 -2.41
C THR A 123 -0.77 -12.25 -1.48
N PRO A 124 0.23 -13.15 -1.57
CA PRO A 124 1.39 -13.13 -0.69
C PRO A 124 2.08 -11.78 -0.64
N ILE A 125 2.26 -11.13 -1.79
CA ILE A 125 2.86 -9.80 -1.94
C ILE A 125 2.04 -8.74 -1.17
N SER A 126 0.71 -8.83 -1.22
CA SER A 126 -0.15 -7.88 -0.55
C SER A 126 -0.17 -8.09 0.97
N LEU A 127 -0.02 -9.33 1.42
CA LEU A 127 0.08 -9.65 2.84
C LEU A 127 1.46 -9.28 3.42
N SER A 128 2.53 -9.53 2.68
CA SER A 128 3.92 -9.34 3.12
C SER A 128 4.48 -7.95 2.84
N GLY A 129 3.96 -7.21 1.85
CA GLY A 129 4.48 -5.91 1.44
C GLY A 129 3.72 -4.73 2.05
N VAL A 130 2.38 -4.77 2.06
CA VAL A 130 1.54 -3.57 2.28
C VAL A 130 1.69 -2.91 3.65
N GLY A 131 2.03 -3.70 4.66
CA GLY A 131 2.32 -3.23 6.01
C GLY A 131 3.77 -2.79 6.23
N LEU A 132 4.61 -2.78 5.20
CA LEU A 132 5.99 -2.30 5.27
C LEU A 132 6.10 -0.88 4.68
N ILE A 133 6.95 -0.07 5.30
CA ILE A 133 7.38 1.23 4.77
C ILE A 133 8.39 0.99 3.65
N ASP A 134 7.90 0.70 2.46
CA ASP A 134 8.73 0.35 1.30
C ASP A 134 8.15 0.94 0.00
N ILE A 135 9.02 1.22 -0.97
CA ILE A 135 8.64 1.76 -2.27
C ILE A 135 7.81 0.76 -3.09
N ASP A 136 8.03 -0.54 -2.91
CA ASP A 136 7.23 -1.58 -3.56
C ASP A 136 5.75 -1.47 -3.19
N THR A 137 5.46 -1.13 -1.93
CA THR A 137 4.10 -0.86 -1.43
C THR A 137 3.44 0.32 -2.15
N ALA A 138 4.24 1.33 -2.53
CA ALA A 138 3.75 2.47 -3.31
C ALA A 138 3.62 2.15 -4.80
N LEU A 139 4.48 1.28 -5.34
CA LEU A 139 4.52 0.93 -6.76
C LEU A 139 3.37 -0.03 -7.16
N LEU A 140 3.04 -0.98 -6.28
CA LEU A 140 1.96 -1.97 -6.47
C LEU A 140 0.64 -1.33 -6.92
N PRO A 141 0.14 -0.30 -6.23
CA PRO A 141 -0.94 0.56 -6.70
C PRO A 141 -0.87 0.99 -8.17
N PHE A 142 0.25 1.59 -8.58
CA PHE A 142 0.43 2.09 -9.94
C PHE A 142 0.49 0.96 -10.95
N MET A 143 1.17 -0.14 -10.62
CA MET A 143 1.22 -1.32 -11.49
C MET A 143 -0.17 -1.93 -11.67
N LEU A 144 -0.96 -2.03 -10.61
CA LEU A 144 -2.32 -2.57 -10.66
C LEU A 144 -3.22 -1.72 -11.57
N VAL A 145 -3.13 -0.40 -11.45
CA VAL A 145 -3.87 0.55 -12.31
C VAL A 145 -3.39 0.47 -13.77
N LEU A 146 -2.07 0.45 -14.01
CA LEU A 146 -1.51 0.33 -15.36
C LEU A 146 -1.89 -0.98 -16.04
N SER A 147 -1.82 -2.12 -15.33
CA SER A 147 -2.25 -3.42 -15.84
C SER A 147 -3.75 -3.41 -16.15
N ALA A 148 -4.58 -2.83 -15.29
CA ALA A 148 -6.01 -2.71 -15.54
C ALA A 148 -6.33 -1.79 -16.74
N LEU A 149 -5.55 -0.72 -16.95
CA LEU A 149 -5.67 0.15 -18.13
C LEU A 149 -5.20 -0.54 -19.42
N SER A 150 -4.21 -1.44 -19.35
CA SER A 150 -3.72 -2.19 -20.53
C SER A 150 -4.71 -3.22 -21.09
N LEU A 151 -5.76 -3.53 -20.32
CA LEU A 151 -6.85 -4.42 -20.72
C LEU A 151 -7.99 -3.69 -21.46
N LEU A 152 -7.82 -2.39 -21.71
CA LEU A 152 -8.73 -1.51 -22.45
C LEU A 152 -8.29 -1.36 -23.90
#